data_AF-A0A0G0BJP8-F1
#
_entry.id   AF-A0A0G0BJP8-F1
#
_cell.length_a   1.000
_cell.length_b   1.000
_cell.length_c   1.000
_cell.angle_alpha   90.00
_cell.angle_beta   90.00
_cell.angle_gamma   90.00
#
_symmetry.space_group_name_H-M   'P 1'
#
loop_
_entity.id
_entity.type
_entity.pdbx_description
1 polymer ?
#
loop_
_entity_poly.entity_id
_entity_poly.type
_entity_poly.pdbx_seq_one_letter_code
_entity_poly.pdbx_strand_id
1 'polypeptide(L)'
;IVDLSCYKILGDSIVKGIKNKDILYTLVKSEDIWKRRIAIVSTYALIKVDSFEDTLKISKILLEDNRDLIQKAVGWMLREVGKRDIEVLRNFLNKNMKKMGRTTLRYAIEKMDEKERKMYLISSK
;
A
#
# COMPACT_ATOMS: atom_id res chain seq x y z
N ILE A 1 -13.19 -5.27 -11.60
CA ILE A 1 -12.76 -6.70 -11.72
C ILE A 1 -11.40 -6.92 -11.07
N VAL A 2 -10.35 -6.18 -11.47
CA VAL A 2 -8.97 -6.36 -10.95
C VAL A 2 -8.87 -6.35 -9.42
N ASP A 3 -9.44 -5.34 -8.74
CA ASP A 3 -9.32 -5.21 -7.28
C ASP A 3 -10.10 -6.27 -6.48
N LEU A 4 -11.14 -6.86 -7.09
CA LEU A 4 -12.00 -7.86 -6.45
C LEU A 4 -11.37 -9.26 -6.46
N SER A 5 -10.45 -9.53 -7.39
CA SER A 5 -9.90 -10.86 -7.64
C SER A 5 -8.41 -10.98 -7.31
N CYS A 6 -7.61 -9.91 -7.49
CA CYS A 6 -6.14 -10.03 -7.38
C CYS A 6 -5.66 -10.52 -6.01
N TYR A 7 -6.21 -10.03 -4.90
CA TYR A 7 -5.83 -10.51 -3.57
C TYR A 7 -6.38 -11.92 -3.27
N LYS A 8 -7.53 -12.30 -3.85
CA LYS A 8 -8.13 -13.64 -3.65
C LYS A 8 -7.44 -14.73 -4.45
N ILE A 9 -6.84 -14.37 -5.58
CA ILE A 9 -6.16 -15.32 -6.47
C ILE A 9 -4.65 -15.24 -6.23
N LEU A 10 -4.03 -14.11 -6.59
CA LEU A 10 -2.58 -13.96 -6.50
C LEU A 10 -2.15 -13.84 -5.03
N GLY A 11 -2.78 -12.95 -4.27
CA GLY A 11 -2.45 -12.75 -2.86
C GLY A 11 -2.58 -14.03 -2.03
N ASP A 12 -3.72 -14.71 -2.11
CA ASP A 12 -3.97 -15.97 -1.40
C ASP A 12 -3.02 -17.09 -1.85
N SER A 13 -2.69 -17.18 -3.14
CA SER A 13 -1.70 -18.15 -3.62
C SER A 13 -0.29 -17.91 -3.05
N ILE A 14 0.06 -16.65 -2.77
CA ILE A 14 1.33 -16.31 -2.12
C ILE A 14 1.29 -16.68 -0.64
N VAL A 15 0.19 -16.34 0.06
CA VAL A 15 -0.01 -16.71 1.47
C VAL A 15 0.06 -18.23 1.68
N LYS A 16 -0.52 -19.00 0.75
CA LYS A 16 -0.48 -20.47 0.76
C LYS A 16 0.85 -21.08 0.30
N GLY A 17 1.84 -20.27 -0.08
CA GLY A 17 3.13 -20.75 -0.58
C GLY A 17 3.10 -21.41 -1.97
N ILE A 18 1.97 -21.32 -2.70
CA ILE A 18 1.83 -21.86 -4.04
C ILE A 18 2.61 -21.01 -5.05
N LYS A 19 2.64 -19.69 -4.84
CA LYS A 19 3.42 -18.75 -5.65
C LYS A 19 4.44 -18.01 -4.80
N ASN A 20 5.61 -17.75 -5.39
CA ASN A 20 6.61 -16.88 -4.78
C ASN A 20 6.18 -15.41 -4.88
N LYS A 21 6.41 -14.64 -3.80
CA LYS A 21 6.18 -13.20 -3.72
C LYS A 21 6.99 -12.36 -4.71
N ASP A 22 8.08 -12.89 -5.28
CA ASP A 22 8.90 -12.22 -6.30
C ASP A 22 8.08 -11.71 -7.49
N ILE A 23 6.98 -12.38 -7.82
CA ILE A 23 6.05 -11.94 -8.87
C ILE A 23 5.49 -10.54 -8.60
N LEU A 24 5.26 -10.16 -7.34
CA LEU A 24 4.80 -8.82 -6.98
C LEU A 24 5.85 -7.76 -7.34
N TYR A 25 7.13 -8.09 -7.16
CA TYR A 25 8.26 -7.23 -7.48
C TYR A 25 8.53 -7.14 -8.99
N THR A 26 8.19 -8.18 -9.75
CA THR A 26 8.16 -8.10 -11.22
C THR A 26 7.03 -7.18 -11.69
N LEU A 27 5.82 -7.34 -11.12
CA LEU A 27 4.64 -6.59 -11.52
C LEU A 27 4.74 -5.10 -11.19
N VAL A 28 5.30 -4.74 -10.03
CA VAL A 28 5.44 -3.33 -9.60
C VAL A 28 6.39 -2.52 -10.49
N LYS A 29 7.33 -3.20 -11.17
CA LYS A 29 8.29 -2.56 -12.10
C LYS A 29 7.77 -2.41 -13.53
N SER A 30 6.58 -2.93 -13.84
CA SER A 30 6.03 -2.84 -15.19
C SER A 30 5.55 -1.43 -15.53
N GLU A 31 5.62 -1.03 -16.81
CA GLU A 31 5.07 0.23 -17.31
C GLU A 31 3.53 0.27 -17.29
N ASP A 32 2.89 -0.90 -17.29
CA ASP A 32 1.45 -1.08 -17.21
C ASP A 32 0.92 -0.76 -15.80
N ILE A 33 -0.02 0.20 -15.73
CA ILE A 33 -0.67 0.60 -14.48
C ILE A 33 -1.38 -0.56 -13.79
N TRP A 34 -1.98 -1.47 -14.55
CA TRP A 34 -2.79 -2.53 -13.98
C TRP A 34 -1.91 -3.57 -13.33
N LYS A 35 -0.75 -3.87 -13.91
CA LYS A 35 0.25 -4.75 -13.28
C LYS A 35 0.76 -4.16 -11.98
N ARG A 36 1.09 -2.87 -11.94
CA ARG A 36 1.51 -2.20 -10.69
C ARG A 36 0.40 -2.19 -9.64
N ARG A 37 -0.84 -1.93 -10.06
CA ARG A 37 -2.01 -1.99 -9.17
C ARG A 37 -2.25 -3.39 -8.63
N ILE A 38 -2.16 -4.42 -9.47
CA ILE A 38 -2.25 -5.82 -9.05
C ILE A 38 -1.18 -6.14 -8.02
N ALA A 39 0.06 -5.68 -8.21
CA ALA A 39 1.15 -5.90 -7.26
C ALA A 39 0.79 -5.40 -5.86
N ILE A 40 0.37 -4.13 -5.73
CA ILE A 40 0.07 -3.54 -4.42
C ILE A 40 -1.23 -4.09 -3.82
N VAL A 41 -2.32 -4.22 -4.59
CA VAL A 41 -3.62 -4.69 -4.06
C VAL A 41 -3.56 -6.18 -3.67
N SER A 42 -2.76 -6.99 -4.37
CA SER A 42 -2.58 -8.41 -3.99
C SER A 42 -1.98 -8.56 -2.59
N THR A 43 -1.21 -7.58 -2.12
CA THR A 43 -0.66 -7.61 -0.75
C THR A 43 -1.74 -7.52 0.33
N TYR A 44 -2.99 -7.18 -0.01
CA TYR A 44 -4.08 -7.21 0.96
C TYR A 44 -4.26 -8.57 1.63
N ALA A 45 -3.98 -9.68 0.91
CA ALA A 45 -4.00 -11.00 1.50
C ALA A 45 -2.90 -11.20 2.57
N LEU A 46 -1.71 -10.63 2.35
CA LEU A 46 -0.58 -10.66 3.30
C LEU A 46 -0.90 -9.82 4.55
N ILE A 47 -1.50 -8.65 4.37
CA ILE A 47 -1.95 -7.78 5.48
C ILE A 47 -2.94 -8.52 6.39
N LYS A 48 -3.81 -9.37 5.83
CA LYS A 48 -4.79 -10.12 6.61
C LYS A 48 -4.19 -11.19 7.52
N VAL A 49 -2.97 -11.63 7.24
CA VAL A 49 -2.18 -12.57 8.06
C VAL A 49 -1.02 -11.86 8.77
N ASP A 50 -1.17 -10.55 9.01
CA ASP A 50 -0.25 -9.69 9.73
C ASP A 50 1.18 -9.63 9.15
N SER A 51 1.31 -9.91 7.84
CA SER A 51 2.56 -9.78 7.09
C SER A 51 2.59 -8.48 6.29
N PHE A 52 3.25 -7.45 6.83
CA PHE A 52 3.22 -6.09 6.25
C PHE A 52 4.44 -5.74 5.38
N GLU A 53 5.54 -6.49 5.49
CA GLU A 53 6.84 -6.12 4.93
C GLU A 53 6.77 -5.85 3.41
N ASP A 54 6.17 -6.76 2.65
CA ASP A 54 6.06 -6.64 1.20
C ASP A 54 5.12 -5.49 0.79
N THR A 55 4.02 -5.27 1.53
CA THR A 55 3.15 -4.10 1.32
C THR A 55 3.93 -2.79 1.48
N LEU A 56 4.75 -2.67 2.52
CA LEU A 56 5.53 -1.45 2.78
C LEU A 56 6.63 -1.25 1.73
N LYS A 57 7.33 -2.33 1.34
CA LYS A 57 8.36 -2.29 0.28
C LYS A 57 7.77 -1.86 -1.05
N ILE A 58 6.64 -2.46 -1.47
CA ILE A 58 5.96 -2.12 -2.71
C ILE A 58 5.38 -0.70 -2.65
N SER A 59 4.79 -0.32 -1.52
CA SER A 59 4.31 1.06 -1.30
C SER A 59 5.43 2.06 -1.50
N LYS A 60 6.63 1.79 -0.96
CA LYS A 60 7.81 2.65 -1.10
C LYS A 60 8.23 2.84 -2.56
N ILE A 61 8.21 1.76 -3.35
CA ILE A 61 8.53 1.80 -4.80
C ILE A 61 7.53 2.69 -5.55
N LEU A 62 6.25 2.66 -5.16
CA LEU A 62 5.17 3.36 -5.83
C LEU A 62 4.92 4.79 -5.34
N LEU A 63 5.69 5.30 -4.37
CA LEU A 63 5.43 6.64 -3.80
C LEU A 63 5.55 7.77 -4.83
N GLU A 64 6.45 7.62 -5.79
CA GLU A 64 6.72 8.60 -6.85
C GLU A 64 5.82 8.39 -8.08
N ASP A 65 4.94 7.37 -8.08
CA ASP A 65 3.95 7.18 -9.14
C ASP A 65 2.87 8.26 -9.03
N ASN A 66 2.89 9.22 -9.96
CA ASN A 66 1.98 10.35 -10.01
C ASN A 66 0.57 10.00 -10.51
N ARG A 67 0.31 8.75 -10.90
CA ARG A 67 -0.98 8.33 -11.43
C ARG A 67 -1.96 8.13 -10.27
N ASP A 68 -3.08 8.85 -10.33
CA ASP A 68 -4.11 8.86 -9.27
C ASP A 68 -4.59 7.46 -8.86
N LEU A 69 -4.77 6.56 -9.83
CA LEU A 69 -5.17 5.17 -9.55
C LEU A 69 -4.15 4.45 -8.66
N ILE A 70 -2.85 4.62 -8.92
CA ILE A 70 -1.80 3.99 -8.11
C ILE A 70 -1.73 4.62 -6.73
N GLN A 71 -1.79 5.95 -6.64
CA GLN A 71 -1.80 6.66 -5.36
C GLN A 71 -2.94 6.22 -4.44
N LYS A 72 -4.15 6.07 -5.00
CA LYS A 72 -5.31 5.55 -4.26
C LYS A 72 -5.11 4.12 -3.79
N ALA A 73 -4.51 3.25 -4.61
CA ALA A 73 -4.25 1.87 -4.23
C ALA A 73 -3.20 1.77 -3.11
N VAL A 74 -2.09 2.51 -3.22
CA VAL A 74 -1.05 2.56 -2.17
C VAL A 74 -1.63 3.12 -0.87
N GLY A 75 -2.35 4.24 -0.95
CA GLY A 75 -2.98 4.85 0.22
C GLY A 75 -4.00 3.92 0.88
N TRP A 76 -4.78 3.18 0.08
CA TRP A 76 -5.69 2.16 0.59
C TRP A 76 -4.93 1.04 1.31
N MET A 77 -3.89 0.44 0.71
CA MET A 77 -3.17 -0.65 1.37
C MET A 77 -2.46 -0.20 2.65
N LEU A 78 -1.89 1.01 2.67
CA LEU A 78 -1.34 1.61 3.90
C LEU A 78 -2.41 1.81 4.98
N ARG A 79 -3.61 2.24 4.60
CA ARG A 79 -4.76 2.31 5.52
C ARG A 79 -5.12 0.95 6.09
N GLU A 80 -5.11 -0.11 5.27
CA GLU A 80 -5.39 -1.48 5.75
C GLU A 80 -4.29 -2.00 6.69
N VAL A 81 -3.02 -1.65 6.46
CA VAL A 81 -1.93 -1.90 7.42
C VAL A 81 -2.23 -1.17 8.74
N GLY A 82 -2.55 0.13 8.69
CA GLY A 82 -2.82 0.92 9.90
C GLY A 82 -4.02 0.46 10.73
N LYS A 83 -5.01 -0.20 10.10
CA LYS A 83 -6.12 -0.86 10.82
C LYS A 83 -5.67 -2.09 11.60
N ARG A 84 -4.60 -2.76 11.17
CA ARG A 84 -4.01 -3.92 11.84
C ARG A 84 -2.99 -3.50 12.87
N ASP A 85 -2.07 -2.61 12.48
CA ASP A 85 -1.01 -2.08 13.32
C ASP A 85 -0.75 -0.61 12.95
N ILE A 86 -1.19 0.29 13.83
CA ILE A 86 -1.06 1.73 13.64
C ILE A 86 0.39 2.21 13.78
N GLU A 87 1.22 1.55 14.61
CA GLU A 87 2.61 1.92 14.82
C GLU A 87 3.45 1.62 13.58
N VAL A 88 3.15 0.50 12.90
CA VAL A 88 3.76 0.18 11.61
C VAL A 88 3.44 1.25 10.57
N LEU A 89 2.18 1.72 10.50
CA LEU A 89 1.79 2.81 9.60
C LEU A 89 2.50 4.12 9.96
N ARG A 90 2.50 4.52 11.24
CA ARG A 90 3.18 5.75 11.72
C ARG A 90 4.66 5.74 11.35
N ASN A 91 5.35 4.63 11.60
CA ASN A 91 6.75 4.45 11.26
C ASN A 91 7.01 4.60 9.75
N PHE A 92 6.12 4.07 8.92
CA PHE A 92 6.22 4.24 7.48
C PHE A 92 5.99 5.70 7.05
N LEU A 93 4.93 6.35 7.56
CA LEU A 93 4.59 7.74 7.21
C LEU A 93 5.70 8.71 7.65
N ASN A 94 6.19 8.60 8.88
CA ASN A 94 7.24 9.47 9.42
C ASN A 94 8.51 9.45 8.54
N LYS A 95 8.84 8.30 7.95
CA LYS A 95 10.03 8.14 7.08
C LYS A 95 9.80 8.62 5.65
N ASN A 96 8.57 8.61 5.15
CA ASN A 96 8.31 8.71 3.71
C ASN A 96 7.36 9.85 3.31
N MET A 97 6.62 10.47 4.23
CA MET A 97 5.52 11.40 3.92
C MET A 97 5.90 12.56 2.99
N LYS A 98 7.16 13.04 3.06
CA LYS A 98 7.67 14.11 2.18
C LYS A 98 7.75 13.73 0.70
N LYS A 99 7.82 12.42 0.40
CA LYS A 99 7.82 11.89 -0.96
C LYS A 99 6.43 11.41 -1.41
N MET A 100 5.46 11.37 -0.50
CA MET A 100 4.14 10.82 -0.79
C MET A 100 3.29 11.86 -1.53
N GLY A 101 2.62 11.43 -2.60
CA GLY A 101 1.54 12.20 -3.19
C GLY A 101 0.43 12.50 -2.16
N ARG A 102 -0.17 13.69 -2.25
CA ARG A 102 -1.21 14.15 -1.31
C ARG A 102 -2.41 13.19 -1.24
N THR A 103 -2.76 12.56 -2.36
CA THR A 103 -3.83 11.55 -2.42
C THR A 103 -3.47 10.32 -1.58
N THR A 104 -2.27 9.76 -1.78
CA THR A 104 -1.78 8.61 -1.02
C THR A 104 -1.82 8.86 0.48
N LEU A 105 -1.30 10.02 0.92
CA LEU A 105 -1.27 10.39 2.34
C LEU A 105 -2.69 10.49 2.91
N ARG A 106 -3.61 11.17 2.23
CA ARG A 106 -5.00 11.34 2.68
C ARG A 106 -5.73 10.01 2.87
N TYR A 107 -5.51 9.06 1.96
CA TYR A 107 -6.08 7.72 2.08
C TYR A 107 -5.47 6.94 3.24
N ALA A 108 -4.13 6.98 3.38
CA ALA A 108 -3.42 6.26 4.43
C ALA A 108 -3.88 6.67 5.84
N ILE A 109 -4.07 7.97 6.06
CA ILE A 109 -4.45 8.53 7.37
C ILE A 109 -5.97 8.60 7.61
N GLU A 110 -6.81 8.05 6.73
CA GLU A 110 -8.27 8.23 6.81
C GLU A 110 -8.87 7.76 8.15
N LYS A 111 -8.30 6.71 8.75
CA LYS A 111 -8.77 6.11 10.01
C LYS A 111 -8.08 6.64 11.26
N MET A 112 -7.12 7.55 11.13
CA MET A 112 -6.52 8.25 12.27
C MET A 112 -7.48 9.27 12.85
N ASP A 113 -7.28 9.66 14.12
CA ASP A 113 -8.05 10.74 14.71
C ASP A 113 -7.77 12.09 14.02
N GLU A 114 -8.66 13.05 14.20
CA GLU A 114 -8.57 14.33 13.49
C GLU A 114 -7.29 15.11 13.81
N LYS A 115 -6.81 15.06 15.05
CA LYS A 115 -5.61 15.78 15.48
C LYS A 115 -4.37 15.21 14.80
N GLU A 116 -4.24 13.89 14.81
CA GLU A 116 -3.15 13.18 14.14
C GLU A 116 -3.19 13.40 12.61
N ARG A 117 -4.37 13.34 11.99
CA ARG A 117 -4.52 13.62 10.55
C ARG A 117 -4.04 15.02 10.18
N LYS A 118 -4.43 16.04 10.96
CA LYS A 118 -4.01 17.43 10.73
C LYS A 118 -2.50 17.58 10.85
N MET A 119 -1.89 16.94 11.86
CA MET A 119 -0.44 16.94 12.04
C MET A 119 0.27 16.41 10.79
N TYR A 120 -0.10 15.23 10.29
CA TYR A 120 0.49 14.66 9.07
C TYR A 120 0.31 15.55 7.83
N LEU A 121 -0.86 16.17 7.66
CA LEU A 121 -1.14 17.06 6.53
C LEU A 121 -0.35 18.38 6.56
N ILE A 122 0.01 18.86 7.75
CA ILE A 122 0.84 20.05 7.92
C ILE A 122 2.31 19.70 7.71
N SER A 123 2.77 18.59 8.30
CA SER A 123 4.17 18.16 8.26
C SER A 123 4.61 17.58 6.92
N SER A 124 3.68 17.22 6.04
CA SER A 124 3.99 16.73 4.68
C SER A 124 4.36 17.83 3.69
N LYS A 125 4.39 19.10 4.11
CA LYS A 125 4.85 20.23 3.30
C LYS A 125 6.37 20.40 3.33
#